data_AF-A0A6I5A6H7-F1
#
_entry.id   AF-A0A6I5A6H7-F1
#
_cell.length_a   1.000
_cell.length_b   1.000
_cell.length_c   1.000
_cell.angle_alpha   90.00
_cell.angle_beta   90.00
_cell.angle_gamma   90.00
#
_symmetry.space_group_name_H-M   'P 1'
#
loop_
_entity.id
_entity.type
_entity.pdbx_description
1 polymer ?
#
loop_
_entity_poly.entity_id
_entity_poly.type
_entity_poly.pdbx_seq_one_letter_code
_entity_poly.pdbx_strand_id
1 'polypeptide(L)'
;MTWTPETAYDAMKEIYTDDVMQEEKRRVFQQVYRHLYEHLEDLAAKDAVKQEVEDRMQLYKAYTFMPGDNLFQSMRYVFLLARGEKERDRAVTQQHLQRIYRALFSAAGLKNPVIPDSFWETPLGVSCLVADKGIEAVYPILDEIEIS
;
A
#
# COMPACT_ATOMS: atom_id res chain seq x y z
N MET A 1 -1.75 7.32 25.74
CA MET A 1 -2.52 8.59 25.87
C MET A 1 -4.02 8.27 25.70
N THR A 2 -4.99 9.20 25.84
CA THR A 2 -6.35 8.97 25.28
C THR A 2 -6.40 9.64 23.91
N TRP A 3 -6.40 8.85 22.85
CA TRP A 3 -6.45 9.35 21.47
C TRP A 3 -7.79 10.01 21.14
N THR A 4 -7.74 11.13 20.44
CA THR A 4 -8.87 11.71 19.69
C THR A 4 -8.57 11.63 18.19
N PRO A 5 -9.59 11.74 17.31
CA PRO A 5 -9.36 11.76 15.86
C PRO A 5 -8.34 12.82 15.44
N GLU A 6 -8.39 14.02 16.03
CA GLU A 6 -7.46 15.11 15.73
C GLU A 6 -6.03 14.76 16.12
N THR A 7 -5.80 14.33 17.37
CA THR A 7 -4.46 13.97 17.85
C THR A 7 -3.88 12.79 17.11
N ALA A 8 -4.74 11.83 16.72
CA ALA A 8 -4.31 10.67 15.95
C ALA A 8 -3.92 11.05 14.52
N TYR A 9 -4.69 11.92 13.84
CA TYR A 9 -4.28 12.42 12.52
C TYR A 9 -2.98 13.24 12.59
N ASP A 10 -2.77 14.01 13.65
CA ASP A 10 -1.53 14.76 13.82
C ASP A 10 -0.33 13.81 14.03
N ALA A 11 -0.46 12.80 14.88
CA ALA A 11 0.55 11.74 15.02
C ALA A 11 0.81 11.01 13.69
N MET A 12 -0.25 10.64 12.96
CA MET A 12 -0.11 10.00 11.65
C MET A 12 0.62 10.88 10.63
N LYS A 13 0.44 12.20 10.63
CA LYS A 13 1.20 13.11 9.74
C LYS A 13 2.70 13.11 10.05
N GLU A 14 3.06 13.00 11.32
CA GLU A 14 4.46 12.96 11.77
C GLU A 14 5.11 11.62 11.43
N ILE A 15 4.38 10.52 11.61
CA ILE A 15 4.88 9.16 11.35
C ILE A 15 4.91 8.84 9.84
N TYR A 16 3.84 9.18 9.11
CA TYR A 16 3.65 8.80 7.70
C TYR A 16 4.24 9.85 6.76
N THR A 17 5.54 10.03 6.86
CA THR A 17 6.29 10.96 6.02
C THR A 17 6.38 10.49 4.56
N ASP A 18 6.79 11.39 3.67
CA ASP A 18 7.03 11.05 2.27
C ASP A 18 8.11 9.97 2.11
N ASP A 19 9.09 9.93 3.01
CA ASP A 19 10.15 8.91 3.03
C ASP A 19 9.58 7.53 3.37
N VAL A 20 8.73 7.43 4.39
CA VAL A 20 8.01 6.19 4.75
C VAL A 20 7.16 5.72 3.57
N MET A 21 6.48 6.62 2.87
CA MET A 21 5.72 6.28 1.66
C MET A 21 6.62 5.73 0.56
N GLN A 22 7.81 6.32 0.33
CA GLN A 22 8.77 5.82 -0.67
C GLN A 22 9.33 4.45 -0.32
N GLU A 23 9.70 4.23 0.94
CA GLU A 23 10.22 2.95 1.41
C GLU A 23 9.18 1.85 1.25
N GLU A 24 7.94 2.13 1.68
CA GLU A 24 6.85 1.19 1.56
C GLU A 24 6.50 0.90 0.10
N LYS A 25 6.53 1.92 -0.76
CA LYS A 25 6.39 1.76 -2.20
C LYS A 25 7.46 0.82 -2.77
N ARG A 26 8.73 0.99 -2.38
CA ARG A 26 9.84 0.12 -2.85
C ARG A 26 9.65 -1.32 -2.38
N ARG A 27 9.21 -1.52 -1.13
CA ARG A 27 8.89 -2.85 -0.57
C ARG A 27 7.80 -3.54 -1.40
N VAL A 28 6.69 -2.86 -1.62
CA VAL A 28 5.56 -3.39 -2.42
C VAL A 28 5.96 -3.63 -3.86
N PHE A 29 6.73 -2.73 -4.47
CA PHE A 29 7.25 -2.92 -5.82
C PHE A 29 8.08 -4.22 -5.92
N GLN A 30 9.00 -4.44 -4.99
CA GLN A 30 9.83 -5.66 -4.97
C GLN A 30 8.99 -6.92 -4.80
N GLN A 31 7.95 -6.88 -3.97
CA GLN A 31 7.02 -8.00 -3.79
C GLN A 31 6.28 -8.35 -5.10
N VAL A 32 5.68 -7.34 -5.75
CA VAL A 32 4.94 -7.56 -7.00
C VAL A 32 5.88 -7.97 -8.14
N TYR A 33 7.06 -7.35 -8.22
CA TYR A 33 8.09 -7.72 -9.18
C TYR A 33 8.51 -9.17 -9.00
N ARG A 34 8.75 -9.61 -7.76
CA ARG A 34 9.10 -11.01 -7.48
C ARG A 34 7.99 -11.98 -7.89
N HIS A 35 6.74 -11.70 -7.52
CA HIS A 35 5.61 -12.55 -7.92
C HIS A 35 5.46 -12.66 -9.44
N LEU A 36 5.69 -11.57 -10.18
CA LEU A 36 5.66 -11.59 -11.65
C LEU A 36 6.69 -12.59 -12.21
N TYR A 37 7.94 -12.53 -11.75
CA TYR A 37 8.99 -13.41 -12.26
C TYR A 37 8.80 -14.86 -11.82
N GLU A 38 8.27 -15.11 -10.62
CA GLU A 38 7.89 -16.45 -10.16
C GLU A 38 6.83 -17.06 -11.09
N HIS A 39 5.78 -16.31 -11.45
CA HIS A 39 4.76 -16.80 -12.39
C HIS A 39 5.25 -16.96 -13.82
N LEU A 40 6.15 -16.10 -14.29
CA LEU A 40 6.78 -16.27 -15.61
C LEU A 40 7.67 -17.51 -15.64
N GLU A 41 8.32 -17.84 -14.52
CA GLU A 41 9.11 -19.04 -14.37
C GLU A 41 8.23 -20.31 -14.38
N ASP A 42 7.11 -20.31 -13.67
CA ASP A 42 6.11 -21.39 -13.71
C ASP A 42 5.58 -21.68 -15.13
N LEU A 43 5.55 -20.65 -15.99
CA LEU A 43 5.11 -20.72 -17.38
C LEU A 43 6.24 -21.00 -18.39
N ALA A 44 7.48 -21.21 -17.92
CA ALA A 44 8.68 -21.32 -18.77
C ALA A 44 8.83 -20.14 -19.76
N ALA A 45 8.43 -18.93 -19.31
CA ALA A 45 8.35 -17.71 -20.11
C ALA A 45 9.16 -16.55 -19.52
N LYS A 46 10.14 -16.84 -18.66
CA LYS A 46 10.98 -15.82 -17.99
C LYS A 46 11.66 -14.87 -18.99
N ASP A 47 12.11 -15.40 -20.12
CA ASP A 47 12.79 -14.66 -21.18
C ASP A 47 11.84 -13.83 -22.07
N ALA A 48 10.52 -13.87 -21.82
CA ALA A 48 9.53 -13.10 -22.57
C ALA A 48 9.52 -11.60 -22.18
N VAL A 49 10.07 -11.24 -21.02
CA VAL A 49 10.17 -9.84 -20.60
C VAL A 49 11.31 -9.17 -21.36
N LYS A 50 10.97 -8.20 -22.22
CA LYS A 50 11.96 -7.42 -22.96
C LYS A 50 12.74 -6.50 -22.03
N GLN A 51 14.02 -6.27 -22.33
CA GLN A 51 14.89 -5.35 -21.58
C GLN A 51 14.29 -3.94 -21.43
N GLU A 52 13.62 -3.42 -22.47
CA GLU A 52 12.96 -2.11 -22.41
C GLU A 52 11.88 -2.01 -21.31
N VAL A 53 11.20 -3.13 -21.03
CA VAL A 53 10.18 -3.22 -19.97
C VAL A 53 10.86 -3.26 -18.61
N GLU A 54 11.97 -3.99 -18.47
CA GLU A 54 12.81 -4.00 -17.27
C GLU A 54 13.34 -2.60 -16.92
N ASP A 55 13.93 -1.90 -17.89
CA ASP A 55 14.48 -0.57 -17.67
C ASP A 55 13.39 0.41 -17.19
N ARG A 56 12.21 0.33 -17.80
CA ARG A 56 11.04 1.14 -17.39
C ARG A 56 10.55 0.79 -15.98
N MET A 57 10.56 -0.50 -15.61
CA MET A 57 10.22 -0.95 -14.26
C MET A 57 11.23 -0.44 -13.22
N GLN A 58 12.52 -0.42 -13.51
CA GLN A 58 13.54 0.15 -12.61
C GLN A 58 13.35 1.66 -12.41
N LEU A 59 12.97 2.39 -13.45
CA LEU A 59 12.61 3.80 -13.32
C LEU A 59 11.39 3.98 -12.39
N TYR A 60 10.40 3.10 -12.46
CA TYR A 60 9.22 3.15 -11.57
C TYR A 60 9.53 2.88 -10.10
N LYS A 61 10.56 2.09 -9.82
CA LYS A 61 11.10 1.94 -8.46
C LYS A 61 11.71 3.23 -7.93
N ALA A 62 12.26 4.07 -8.82
CA ALA A 62 12.97 5.31 -8.45
C ALA A 62 12.07 6.56 -8.40
N TYR A 63 11.07 6.68 -9.28
CA TYR A 63 10.23 7.89 -9.34
C TYR A 63 9.06 7.86 -8.38
N THR A 64 8.79 8.96 -7.69
CA THR A 64 7.64 9.13 -6.79
C THR A 64 6.29 9.04 -7.51
N PHE A 65 6.16 9.64 -8.69
CA PHE A 65 4.91 9.75 -9.43
C PHE A 65 4.83 8.78 -10.61
N MET A 66 3.75 7.99 -10.67
CA MET A 66 3.43 7.16 -11.84
C MET A 66 2.07 7.54 -12.40
N PRO A 67 1.97 8.06 -13.65
CA PRO A 67 0.69 8.39 -14.25
C PRO A 67 -0.18 7.13 -14.47
N GLY A 68 -1.51 7.31 -14.46
CA GLY A 68 -2.49 6.26 -14.73
C GLY A 68 -3.09 5.58 -13.50
N ASP A 69 -4.03 4.67 -13.72
CA ASP A 69 -4.74 3.92 -12.68
C ASP A 69 -3.98 2.65 -12.27
N ASN A 70 -3.03 2.81 -11.35
CA ASN A 70 -2.15 1.71 -10.92
C ASN A 70 -2.13 1.51 -9.40
N LEU A 71 -1.48 0.43 -8.98
CA LEU A 71 -1.31 0.06 -7.58
C LEU A 71 -0.70 1.19 -6.76
N PHE A 72 0.38 1.81 -7.26
CA PHE A 72 1.12 2.82 -6.51
C PHE A 72 0.36 4.15 -6.35
N GLN A 73 -0.52 4.49 -7.29
CA GLN A 73 -1.46 5.59 -7.09
C GLN A 73 -2.49 5.27 -6.01
N SER A 74 -2.92 4.01 -5.92
CA SER A 74 -3.85 3.57 -4.88
C SER A 74 -3.18 3.54 -3.51
N MET A 75 -1.91 3.12 -3.45
CA MET A 75 -1.10 3.26 -2.23
C MET A 75 -0.98 4.72 -1.81
N ARG A 76 -0.59 5.61 -2.73
CA ARG A 76 -0.51 7.05 -2.42
C ARG A 76 -1.84 7.58 -1.91
N TYR A 77 -2.95 7.20 -2.54
CA TYR A 77 -4.28 7.63 -2.13
C TYR A 77 -4.57 7.28 -0.67
N VAL A 78 -4.40 6.02 -0.26
CA VAL A 78 -4.67 5.61 1.13
C VAL A 78 -3.68 6.22 2.13
N PHE A 79 -2.43 6.45 1.72
CA PHE A 79 -1.43 7.18 2.53
C PHE A 79 -1.86 8.62 2.81
N LEU A 80 -2.36 9.33 1.80
CA LEU A 80 -2.83 10.71 1.98
C LEU A 80 -4.06 10.76 2.88
N LEU A 81 -4.98 9.81 2.75
CA LEU A 81 -6.12 9.68 3.68
C LEU A 81 -5.66 9.43 5.12
N ALA A 82 -4.66 8.56 5.32
CA ALA A 82 -4.10 8.27 6.63
C ALA A 82 -3.51 9.51 7.32
N ARG A 83 -2.97 10.46 6.54
CA ARG A 83 -2.46 11.75 7.01
C ARG A 83 -3.56 12.80 7.24
N GLY A 84 -4.83 12.44 7.09
CA GLY A 84 -5.97 13.34 7.27
C GLY A 84 -6.25 14.24 6.07
N GLU A 85 -5.76 13.92 4.87
CA GLU A 85 -6.27 14.57 3.67
C GLU A 85 -7.74 14.17 3.43
N LYS A 86 -8.54 15.11 2.93
CA LYS A 86 -9.99 14.93 2.84
C LYS A 86 -10.36 13.72 1.97
N GLU A 87 -11.19 12.86 2.55
CA GLU A 87 -11.85 11.78 1.83
C GLU A 87 -12.74 12.35 0.71
N ARG A 88 -12.50 11.88 -0.52
CA ARG A 88 -13.21 12.41 -1.70
C ARG A 88 -14.55 11.73 -1.90
N ASP A 89 -14.60 10.41 -1.73
CA ASP A 89 -15.78 9.56 -1.94
C ASP A 89 -15.49 8.13 -1.44
N ARG A 90 -16.37 7.57 -0.61
CA ARG A 90 -16.26 6.19 -0.09
C ARG A 90 -16.19 5.15 -1.22
N ALA A 91 -16.91 5.36 -2.32
CA ALA A 91 -16.86 4.45 -3.46
C ALA A 91 -15.47 4.42 -4.12
N VAL A 92 -14.82 5.58 -4.21
CA VAL A 92 -13.46 5.72 -4.73
C VAL A 92 -12.45 5.09 -3.76
N THR A 93 -12.59 5.33 -2.45
CA THR A 93 -11.76 4.69 -1.42
C THR A 93 -11.80 3.16 -1.54
N GLN A 94 -12.99 2.59 -1.69
CA GLN A 94 -13.17 1.14 -1.83
C GLN A 94 -12.54 0.58 -3.11
N GLN A 95 -12.56 1.33 -4.22
CA GLN A 95 -11.85 0.92 -5.44
C GLN A 95 -10.33 0.85 -5.24
N HIS A 96 -9.74 1.83 -4.55
CA HIS A 96 -8.31 1.82 -4.24
C HIS A 96 -7.94 0.67 -3.31
N LEU A 97 -8.72 0.44 -2.25
CA LEU A 97 -8.54 -0.69 -1.33
C LEU A 97 -8.60 -2.04 -2.06
N GLN A 98 -9.63 -2.24 -2.89
CA GLN A 98 -9.76 -3.48 -3.67
C GLN A 98 -8.60 -3.69 -4.64
N ARG A 99 -8.10 -2.63 -5.28
CA ARG A 99 -6.93 -2.72 -6.17
C ARG A 99 -5.69 -3.16 -5.41
N ILE A 100 -5.45 -2.61 -4.21
CA ILE A 100 -4.33 -2.99 -3.34
C ILE A 100 -4.47 -4.47 -2.93
N TYR A 101 -5.62 -4.85 -2.37
CA TYR A 101 -5.80 -6.20 -1.86
C TYR A 101 -5.70 -7.26 -2.95
N ARG A 102 -6.28 -7.00 -4.12
CA ARG A 102 -6.17 -7.94 -5.26
C ARG A 102 -4.74 -8.07 -5.76
N ALA A 103 -4.02 -6.95 -5.89
CA ALA A 103 -2.65 -6.97 -6.40
C ALA A 103 -1.69 -7.71 -5.48
N LEU A 104 -1.89 -7.63 -4.16
CA LEU A 104 -0.96 -8.19 -3.18
C LEU A 104 -1.35 -9.58 -2.67
N PHE A 105 -2.65 -9.89 -2.64
CA PHE A 105 -3.17 -11.00 -1.86
C PHE A 105 -4.17 -11.90 -2.60
N SER A 106 -4.47 -11.63 -3.88
CA SER A 106 -5.23 -12.58 -4.70
C SER A 106 -4.29 -13.58 -5.37
N ALA A 107 -4.19 -14.79 -4.82
CA ALA A 107 -3.55 -15.90 -5.50
C ALA A 107 -4.36 -16.36 -6.71
N ALA A 108 -3.68 -16.95 -7.70
CA ALA A 108 -4.34 -17.58 -8.84
C ALA A 108 -5.31 -18.68 -8.37
N GLY A 109 -6.60 -18.50 -8.66
CA GLY A 109 -7.67 -19.45 -8.31
C GLY A 109 -8.49 -19.11 -7.07
N LEU A 110 -8.14 -18.07 -6.30
CA LEU A 110 -8.96 -17.59 -5.19
C LEU A 110 -9.95 -16.51 -5.65
N LYS A 111 -11.21 -16.63 -5.20
CA LYS A 111 -12.24 -15.61 -5.47
C LYS A 111 -12.02 -14.32 -4.67
N ASN A 112 -11.42 -14.42 -3.49
CA ASN A 112 -11.21 -13.32 -2.56
C ASN A 112 -9.73 -13.23 -2.15
N PRO A 113 -9.17 -12.02 -1.95
CA PRO A 113 -7.82 -11.84 -1.41
C PRO A 113 -7.71 -12.40 0.02
N VAL A 114 -6.56 -12.98 0.37
CA VAL A 114 -6.25 -13.47 1.73
C VAL A 114 -5.16 -12.59 2.34
N ILE A 115 -5.57 -11.65 3.18
CA ILE A 115 -4.67 -10.65 3.77
C ILE A 115 -4.04 -11.26 5.04
N PRO A 116 -2.70 -11.41 5.12
CA PRO A 116 -2.05 -11.91 6.32
C PRO A 116 -2.07 -10.88 7.45
N ASP A 117 -2.08 -11.31 8.71
CA ASP A 117 -2.16 -10.38 9.86
C ASP A 117 -0.99 -9.39 9.91
N SER A 118 0.21 -9.85 9.57
CA SER A 118 1.42 -9.02 9.49
C SER A 118 1.32 -7.87 8.49
N PHE A 119 0.37 -7.90 7.55
CA PHE A 119 0.12 -6.77 6.67
C PHE A 119 -0.34 -5.54 7.45
N TRP A 120 -1.18 -5.71 8.47
CA TRP A 120 -1.77 -4.61 9.22
C TRP A 120 -0.76 -3.84 10.08
N GLU A 121 0.42 -4.42 10.29
CA GLU A 121 1.56 -3.79 10.96
C GLU A 121 2.43 -2.96 9.99
N THR A 122 2.21 -3.08 8.67
CA THR A 122 2.96 -2.32 7.66
C THR A 122 2.38 -0.92 7.46
N PRO A 123 3.18 0.08 7.05
CA PRO A 123 2.66 1.41 6.72
C PRO A 123 1.50 1.39 5.71
N LEU A 124 1.56 0.54 4.68
CA LEU A 124 0.44 0.40 3.74
C LEU A 124 -0.80 -0.20 4.42
N GLY A 125 -0.63 -1.22 5.26
CA GLY A 125 -1.74 -1.87 5.94
C GLY A 125 -2.46 -0.95 6.92
N VAL A 126 -1.72 -0.19 7.72
CA VAL A 126 -2.29 0.83 8.61
C VAL A 126 -3.01 1.91 7.79
N SER A 127 -2.43 2.35 6.66
CA SER A 127 -3.09 3.32 5.78
C SER A 127 -4.40 2.78 5.20
N CYS A 128 -4.42 1.51 4.80
CA CYS A 128 -5.63 0.82 4.36
C CYS A 128 -6.67 0.70 5.49
N LEU A 129 -6.22 0.48 6.73
CA LEU A 129 -7.08 0.39 7.90
C LEU A 129 -7.79 1.72 8.19
N VAL A 130 -7.06 2.84 8.14
CA VAL A 130 -7.65 4.19 8.25
C VAL A 130 -8.65 4.44 7.13
N ALA A 131 -8.28 4.10 5.89
CA ALA A 131 -9.15 4.30 4.74
C ALA A 131 -10.44 3.45 4.78
N ASP A 132 -10.42 2.26 5.40
CA ASP A 132 -11.58 1.37 5.47
C ASP A 132 -12.47 1.61 6.69
N LYS A 133 -11.85 1.87 7.85
CA LYS A 133 -12.54 1.90 9.17
C LYS A 133 -12.44 3.24 9.89
N GLY A 134 -11.70 4.20 9.34
CA GLY A 134 -11.44 5.49 9.96
C GLY A 134 -10.24 5.49 10.91
N ILE A 135 -9.86 6.68 11.35
CA ILE A 135 -8.66 6.91 12.18
C ILE A 135 -8.71 6.22 13.55
N GLU A 136 -9.90 5.96 14.08
CA GLU A 136 -10.07 5.27 15.36
C GLU A 136 -9.53 3.83 15.34
N ALA A 137 -9.49 3.21 14.16
CA ALA A 137 -9.01 1.85 14.01
C ALA A 137 -7.50 1.69 14.25
N VAL A 138 -6.73 2.80 14.26
CA VAL A 138 -5.28 2.76 14.47
C VAL A 138 -4.84 3.17 15.87
N TYR A 139 -5.76 3.48 16.78
CA TYR A 139 -5.41 3.85 18.16
C TYR A 139 -4.54 2.79 18.86
N PRO A 140 -4.82 1.48 18.75
CA PRO A 140 -3.96 0.46 19.35
C PRO A 140 -2.53 0.48 18.78
N ILE A 141 -2.38 0.80 17.49
CA ILE A 141 -1.09 0.86 16.80
C ILE A 141 -0.30 2.09 17.25
N LEU A 142 -0.98 3.24 17.41
CA LEU A 142 -0.37 4.45 17.93
C LEU A 142 0.08 4.29 19.38
N ASP A 143 -0.68 3.56 20.21
CA ASP A 143 -0.29 3.23 21.57
C ASP A 143 1.01 2.40 21.61
N GLU A 144 1.22 1.46 20.67
CA GLU A 144 2.45 0.67 20.60
C GLU A 144 3.67 1.53 20.23
N ILE A 145 3.50 2.55 19.37
CA ILE A 145 4.57 3.46 18.93
C ILE A 145 4.96 4.45 20.04
N GLU A 146 4.01 4.94 20.85
CA GLU A 146 4.33 5.84 21.99
C GLU A 146 5.16 5.15 23.09
N ILE A 147 5.14 3.81 23.14
CA ILE A 147 5.82 3.01 24.17
C ILE A 147 7.28 2.67 23.76
N SER A 148 7.64 2.82 22.48
CA SER A 148 8.96 2.51 21.91
C SER A 148 9.92 3.70 21.90
#